data_AF-A0AB32TKH3-F1
#
_entry.id   AF-A0AB32TKH3-F1
#
_cell.length_a   1.000
_cell.length_b   1.000
_cell.length_c   1.000
_cell.angle_alpha   90.00
_cell.angle_beta   90.00
_cell.angle_gamma   90.00
#
_symmetry.space_group_name_H-M   'P 1'
#
loop_
_entity.id
_entity.type
_entity.pdbx_description
1 polymer ?
#
loop_
_entity_poly.entity_id
_entity_poly.type
_entity_poly.pdbx_seq_one_letter_code
_entity_poly.pdbx_strand_id
1 'polypeptide(L)'
;MNLQTIQYSAFRNHARNFLEPAIIHKWNLEQQNIFTQLKKEGAVALAGDMRADTPGHSAKFGSYTLMDNETNKIVDLQLIQSNEVGGSYHMEKEGLKRCLDKLDANGLAVDYIVTDRHPQIQKYLRERGITQFYDVWHFEKGLSKKLEKLSKRKECEVLKRWLKSIKNHVYWSATSSVSGPEKVAKLTSLLNHIQNIHVHNNPLFPKCEHPDVLSRDRKKWFQPGSQALYKVEKVLNNKRVVKDVAKLSHHYQTSSLEAFHSVILRFTPKNVVFPFIGMLCRLYLAAMHQNENCQREQAITTTGQAVYKFVFPKTKRGECTAKPVKTEPTYGKLDFFFIMSS
;
A
#
# COMPACT_ATOMS: atom_id res chain seq x y z
N MET A 1 6.33 31.89 34.24
CA MET A 1 7.02 31.67 32.95
C MET A 1 6.24 32.46 31.90
N ASN A 2 6.64 33.72 31.64
CA ASN A 2 5.97 34.61 30.68
C ASN A 2 6.53 34.36 29.28
N LEU A 3 6.14 33.25 28.66
CA LEU A 3 6.39 33.07 27.22
C LEU A 3 5.50 34.07 26.48
N GLN A 4 6.11 35.11 25.89
CA GLN A 4 5.42 36.00 24.96
C GLN A 4 4.96 35.19 23.75
N THR A 5 3.72 34.71 23.80
CA THR A 5 3.09 34.02 22.68
C THR A 5 2.72 35.05 21.62
N ILE A 6 3.26 34.85 20.41
CA ILE A 6 2.84 35.59 19.22
C ILE A 6 1.33 35.40 19.08
N GLN A 7 0.57 36.48 18.90
CA GLN A 7 -0.87 36.36 18.67
C GLN A 7 -1.14 35.48 17.45
N TYR A 8 -2.18 34.64 17.50
CA TYR A 8 -2.53 33.74 16.40
C TYR A 8 -2.66 34.47 15.05
N SER A 9 -3.18 35.71 15.06
CA SER A 9 -3.26 36.59 13.89
C SER A 9 -1.87 36.90 13.30
N ALA A 10 -0.92 37.29 14.14
CA ALA A 10 0.46 37.56 13.73
C ALA A 10 1.15 36.29 13.23
N PHE A 11 0.95 35.15 13.89
CA PHE A 11 1.42 33.86 13.41
C PHE A 11 0.86 33.51 12.02
N ARG A 12 -0.45 33.63 11.82
CA ARG A 12 -1.09 33.32 10.52
C ARG A 12 -0.63 34.28 9.42
N ASN A 13 -0.41 35.56 9.74
CA ASN A 13 0.18 36.50 8.79
C ASN A 13 1.60 36.10 8.41
N HIS A 14 2.45 35.75 9.38
CA HIS A 14 3.80 35.29 9.09
C HIS A 14 3.81 33.98 8.29
N ALA A 15 2.98 33.02 8.69
CA ALA A 15 2.84 31.76 7.98
C ALA A 15 2.41 31.97 6.53
N ARG A 16 1.38 32.79 6.29
CA ARG A 16 0.86 33.07 4.95
C ARG A 16 1.87 33.80 4.06
N ASN A 17 2.62 34.75 4.63
CA ASN A 17 3.49 35.61 3.84
C ASN A 17 4.88 35.00 3.59
N PHE A 18 5.36 34.11 4.46
CA PHE A 18 6.72 33.61 4.40
C PHE A 18 6.79 32.08 4.40
N LEU A 19 6.16 31.44 5.39
CA LEU A 19 6.30 29.99 5.61
C LEU A 19 5.64 29.17 4.49
N GLU A 20 4.36 29.44 4.21
CA GLU A 20 3.55 28.71 3.22
C GLU A 20 4.17 28.83 1.82
N PRO A 21 4.55 30.03 1.31
CA PRO A 21 5.26 30.15 0.04
C PRO A 21 6.59 29.41 -0.01
N ALA A 22 7.38 29.47 1.07
CA ALA A 22 8.69 28.83 1.12
C ALA A 22 8.58 27.30 1.09
N ILE A 23 7.61 26.72 1.81
CA ILE A 23 7.34 25.27 1.77
C ILE A 23 6.92 24.85 0.36
N ILE A 24 5.97 25.56 -0.24
CA ILE A 24 5.47 25.25 -1.59
C ILE A 24 6.60 25.35 -2.62
N HIS A 25 7.41 26.41 -2.55
CA HIS A 25 8.57 26.58 -3.43
C HIS A 25 9.57 25.43 -3.28
N LYS A 26 9.92 25.08 -2.04
CA LYS A 26 10.87 24.01 -1.74
C LYS A 26 10.38 22.65 -2.25
N TRP A 27 9.10 22.33 -2.02
CA TRP A 27 8.47 21.11 -2.55
C TRP A 27 8.52 21.07 -4.07
N ASN A 28 8.13 22.15 -4.75
CA ASN A 28 8.14 22.21 -6.21
C ASN A 28 9.55 21.97 -6.77
N LEU A 29 10.59 22.55 -6.14
CA LEU A 29 11.97 22.35 -6.55
C LEU A 29 12.40 20.87 -6.39
N GLU A 30 12.11 20.25 -5.25
CA GLU A 30 12.45 18.84 -5.03
C GLU A 30 11.66 17.89 -5.94
N GLN A 31 10.38 18.16 -6.17
CA GLN A 31 9.55 17.40 -7.09
C GLN A 31 10.11 17.45 -8.52
N GLN A 32 10.55 18.62 -8.99
CA GLN A 32 11.17 18.74 -10.31
C GLN A 32 12.48 17.95 -10.43
N ASN A 33 13.27 17.88 -9.36
CA ASN A 33 14.46 17.03 -9.33
C ASN A 33 14.10 15.54 -9.41
N ILE A 34 13.06 15.11 -8.69
CA ILE A 34 12.54 13.73 -8.76
C ILE A 34 12.08 13.42 -10.18
N PHE A 35 11.31 14.31 -10.82
CA PHE A 35 10.87 14.13 -12.21
C PHE A 35 12.04 14.01 -13.18
N THR A 36 13.08 14.84 -13.00
CA THR A 36 14.29 14.80 -13.83
C THR A 36 15.07 13.50 -13.64
N GLN A 37 15.10 12.95 -12.42
CA GLN A 37 15.71 11.65 -12.15
C GLN A 37 14.93 10.52 -12.82
N LEU A 38 13.63 10.44 -12.56
CA LEU A 38 12.76 9.37 -13.06
C LEU A 38 12.70 9.31 -14.58
N LYS A 39 12.74 10.47 -15.27
CA LYS A 39 12.84 10.51 -16.74
C LYS A 39 14.02 9.75 -17.32
N LYS A 40 15.14 9.71 -16.60
CA LYS A 40 16.36 9.02 -17.04
C LYS A 40 16.24 7.51 -16.88
N GLU A 41 15.41 7.07 -15.95
CA GLU A 41 15.18 5.65 -15.62
C GLU A 41 14.13 5.03 -16.56
N GLY A 42 13.24 5.85 -17.14
CA GLY A 42 12.29 5.43 -18.18
C GLY A 42 10.84 5.47 -17.69
N ALA A 43 10.09 4.40 -17.99
CA ALA A 43 8.71 4.28 -17.53
C ALA A 43 8.67 3.93 -16.04
N VAL A 44 7.84 4.63 -15.26
CA VAL A 44 7.86 4.56 -13.80
C VAL A 44 6.83 3.58 -13.24
N ALA A 45 7.25 2.79 -12.25
CA ALA A 45 6.41 1.86 -11.50
C ALA A 45 5.88 2.52 -10.22
N LEU A 46 4.57 2.75 -10.13
CA LEU A 46 4.00 3.60 -9.08
C LEU A 46 3.07 2.83 -8.14
N ALA A 47 2.89 3.36 -6.93
CA ALA A 47 1.78 3.02 -6.04
C ALA A 47 0.96 4.28 -5.74
N GLY A 48 -0.36 4.12 -5.68
CA GLY A 48 -1.29 5.22 -5.46
C GLY A 48 -2.40 4.85 -4.48
N ASP A 49 -2.67 5.74 -3.52
CA ASP A 49 -3.73 5.59 -2.54
C ASP A 49 -4.21 6.95 -2.02
N MET A 50 -5.46 6.99 -1.54
CA MET A 50 -6.05 8.16 -0.92
C MET A 50 -6.29 7.95 0.58
N ARG A 51 -5.89 8.96 1.37
CA ARG A 51 -6.29 9.13 2.77
C ARG A 51 -7.35 10.22 2.90
N ALA A 52 -8.39 9.97 3.67
CA ALA A 52 -9.37 10.98 4.09
C ALA A 52 -9.25 11.28 5.60
N ASP A 53 -9.44 12.54 6.01
CA ASP A 53 -9.26 12.95 7.41
C ASP A 53 -10.34 12.41 8.37
N THR A 54 -11.56 12.17 7.86
CA THR A 54 -12.64 11.53 8.61
C THR A 54 -13.21 10.33 7.87
N PRO A 55 -13.53 9.22 8.56
CA PRO A 55 -14.22 8.09 7.93
C PRO A 55 -15.63 8.50 7.48
N GLY A 56 -16.03 8.11 6.26
CA GLY A 56 -17.40 8.24 5.77
C GLY A 56 -17.61 9.24 4.63
N HIS A 57 -18.87 9.49 4.28
CA HIS A 57 -19.27 10.37 3.17
C HIS A 57 -19.12 11.88 3.47
N SER A 58 -18.63 12.24 4.65
CA SER A 58 -18.54 13.62 5.15
C SER A 58 -17.10 14.15 5.27
N ALA A 59 -16.11 13.44 4.71
CA ALA A 59 -14.73 13.92 4.70
C ALA A 59 -14.62 15.24 3.95
N LYS A 60 -14.08 16.27 4.62
CA LYS A 60 -13.83 17.58 4.01
C LYS A 60 -12.62 17.54 3.08
N PHE A 61 -11.54 16.93 3.54
CA PHE A 61 -10.27 16.85 2.82
C PHE A 61 -9.84 15.40 2.64
N GLY A 62 -9.13 15.17 1.55
CA GLY A 62 -8.54 13.90 1.18
C GLY A 62 -7.25 14.15 0.42
N SER A 63 -6.20 13.43 0.79
CA SER A 63 -4.89 13.52 0.16
C SER A 63 -4.63 12.25 -0.65
N TYR A 64 -4.45 12.40 -1.96
CA TYR A 64 -3.96 11.33 -2.82
C TYR A 64 -2.45 11.39 -2.87
N THR A 65 -1.79 10.26 -2.70
CA THR A 65 -0.33 10.17 -2.73
C THR A 65 0.09 9.22 -3.84
N LEU A 66 1.07 9.65 -4.63
CA LEU A 66 1.74 8.83 -5.64
C LEU A 66 3.19 8.60 -5.22
N MET A 67 3.57 7.33 -5.08
CA MET A 67 4.89 6.91 -4.65
C MET A 67 5.55 6.07 -5.74
N ASP A 68 6.84 6.30 -5.97
CA ASP A 68 7.68 5.42 -6.78
C ASP A 68 7.98 4.14 -6.00
N ASN A 69 7.67 2.99 -6.58
CA ASN A 69 7.79 1.69 -5.91
C ASN A 69 9.24 1.26 -5.70
N GLU A 70 10.16 1.71 -6.56
CA GLU A 70 11.56 1.32 -6.48
C GLU A 70 12.29 2.05 -5.36
N THR A 71 12.13 3.37 -5.30
CA THR A 71 12.83 4.23 -4.33
C THR A 71 12.02 4.49 -3.07
N ASN A 72 10.71 4.26 -3.08
CA ASN A 72 9.75 4.68 -2.03
C ASN A 72 9.67 6.20 -1.82
N LYS A 73 10.10 6.99 -2.80
CA LYS A 73 9.94 8.45 -2.82
C LYS A 73 8.51 8.82 -3.23
N ILE A 74 7.96 9.82 -2.57
CA ILE A 74 6.74 10.51 -2.96
C ILE A 74 7.04 11.34 -4.20
N VAL A 75 6.40 10.94 -5.30
CA VAL A 75 6.51 11.57 -6.61
C VAL A 75 5.54 12.75 -6.71
N ASP A 76 4.31 12.56 -6.23
CA ASP A 76 3.32 13.62 -6.16
C ASP A 76 2.35 13.43 -5.00
N LEU A 77 1.77 14.54 -4.55
CA LEU A 77 0.76 14.57 -3.51
C LEU A 77 -0.27 15.64 -3.83
N GLN A 78 -1.54 15.23 -3.90
CA GLN A 78 -2.66 16.11 -4.24
C GLN A 78 -3.62 16.19 -3.06
N LEU A 79 -3.91 17.40 -2.60
CA LEU A 79 -4.98 17.66 -1.64
C LEU A 79 -6.26 18.00 -2.38
N ILE A 80 -7.32 17.29 -2.07
CA ILE A 80 -8.65 17.44 -2.65
C ILE A 80 -9.60 17.88 -1.54
N GLN A 81 -10.55 18.75 -1.87
CA GLN A 81 -11.66 19.10 -1.00
C GLN A 81 -12.96 18.47 -1.51
N SER A 82 -13.81 17.93 -0.65
CA SER A 82 -14.98 17.18 -1.13
C SER A 82 -15.98 18.03 -1.91
N ASN A 83 -16.12 19.32 -1.58
CA ASN A 83 -17.05 20.22 -2.27
C ASN A 83 -16.62 20.59 -3.70
N GLU A 84 -15.33 20.53 -4.05
CA GLU A 84 -14.88 20.80 -5.43
C GLU A 84 -15.16 19.62 -6.38
N VAL A 85 -15.40 18.42 -5.86
CA VAL A 85 -15.63 17.20 -6.66
C VAL A 85 -17.00 16.57 -6.46
N GLY A 86 -17.92 17.24 -5.76
CA GLY A 86 -19.27 16.73 -5.52
C GLY A 86 -19.35 15.59 -4.48
N GLY A 87 -18.38 15.49 -3.57
CA GLY A 87 -18.41 14.59 -2.42
C GLY A 87 -17.17 13.70 -2.27
N SER A 88 -17.01 13.10 -1.07
CA SER A 88 -15.80 12.34 -0.75
C SER A 88 -15.58 11.10 -1.63
N TYR A 89 -16.65 10.57 -2.21
CA TYR A 89 -16.63 9.44 -3.12
C TYR A 89 -15.84 9.70 -4.42
N HIS A 90 -15.74 10.95 -4.85
CA HIS A 90 -15.07 11.35 -6.09
C HIS A 90 -13.62 11.78 -5.90
N MET A 91 -13.20 12.00 -4.65
CA MET A 91 -11.90 12.59 -4.33
C MET A 91 -10.73 11.69 -4.74
N GLU A 92 -10.87 10.37 -4.60
CA GLU A 92 -9.79 9.44 -4.93
C GLU A 92 -9.49 9.46 -6.44
N LYS A 93 -10.55 9.45 -7.26
CA LYS A 93 -10.41 9.51 -8.72
C LYS A 93 -9.83 10.85 -9.16
N GLU A 94 -10.29 11.94 -8.56
CA GLU A 94 -9.77 13.27 -8.88
C GLU A 94 -8.30 13.41 -8.47
N GLY A 95 -7.92 12.94 -7.28
CA GLY A 95 -6.53 12.95 -6.82
C GLY A 95 -5.60 12.17 -7.74
N LEU A 96 -6.00 10.94 -8.11
CA LEU A 96 -5.26 10.14 -9.08
C LEU A 96 -5.14 10.86 -10.44
N LYS A 97 -6.23 11.45 -10.94
CA LYS A 97 -6.23 12.20 -12.19
C LYS A 97 -5.22 13.34 -12.14
N ARG A 98 -5.27 14.19 -11.10
CA ARG A 98 -4.34 15.32 -10.92
C ARG A 98 -2.89 14.85 -10.89
N CYS A 99 -2.61 13.76 -10.18
CA CYS A 99 -1.27 13.17 -10.14
C CYS A 99 -0.79 12.73 -11.52
N LEU A 100 -1.62 11.98 -12.27
CA LEU A 100 -1.24 11.50 -13.59
C LEU A 100 -1.12 12.64 -14.62
N ASP A 101 -2.00 13.64 -14.56
CA ASP A 101 -1.91 14.85 -15.39
C ASP A 101 -0.60 15.60 -15.09
N LYS A 102 -0.17 15.64 -13.82
CA LYS A 102 1.11 16.23 -13.42
C LYS A 102 2.30 15.46 -14.01
N LEU A 103 2.26 14.13 -14.03
CA LEU A 103 3.31 13.32 -14.66
C LEU A 103 3.37 13.56 -16.17
N ASP A 104 2.24 13.55 -16.86
CA ASP A 104 2.16 13.79 -18.30
C ASP A 104 2.69 15.18 -18.68
N ALA A 105 2.28 16.21 -17.94
CA ALA A 105 2.76 17.58 -18.13
C ALA A 105 4.28 17.72 -17.90
N ASN A 106 4.85 16.80 -17.13
CA ASN A 106 6.28 16.71 -16.91
C ASN A 106 6.93 15.60 -17.74
N GLY A 107 6.27 15.00 -18.74
CA GLY A 107 6.88 14.03 -19.66
C GLY A 107 7.35 12.73 -19.02
N LEU A 108 6.63 12.23 -18.02
CA LEU A 108 6.90 10.94 -17.36
C LEU A 108 5.88 9.90 -17.82
N ALA A 109 6.35 8.77 -18.35
CA ALA A 109 5.49 7.66 -18.74
C ALA A 109 5.29 6.71 -17.55
N VAL A 110 4.06 6.26 -17.31
CA VAL A 110 3.75 5.27 -16.27
C VAL A 110 3.79 3.86 -16.87
N ASP A 111 4.62 2.97 -16.31
CA ASP A 111 4.64 1.56 -16.69
C ASP A 111 3.40 0.85 -16.12
N TYR A 112 3.28 0.86 -14.79
CA TYR A 112 2.10 0.39 -14.09
C TYR A 112 1.88 1.15 -12.79
N ILE A 113 0.67 1.04 -12.27
CA ILE A 113 0.30 1.55 -10.95
C ILE A 113 -0.33 0.45 -10.08
N VAL A 114 0.12 0.36 -8.83
CA VAL A 114 -0.45 -0.50 -7.80
C VAL A 114 -1.43 0.33 -6.97
N THR A 115 -2.70 -0.08 -6.95
CA THR A 115 -3.73 0.59 -6.15
C THR A 115 -4.69 -0.41 -5.51
N ASP A 116 -5.58 0.11 -4.67
CA ASP A 116 -6.72 -0.62 -4.18
C ASP A 116 -7.76 -0.92 -5.27
N ARG A 117 -8.62 -1.91 -4.97
CA ARG A 117 -9.64 -2.42 -5.89
C ARG A 117 -10.91 -1.54 -5.87
N HIS A 118 -10.79 -0.30 -6.31
CA HIS A 118 -11.92 0.64 -6.43
C HIS A 118 -12.45 0.72 -7.89
N PRO A 119 -13.75 0.48 -8.15
CA PRO A 119 -14.29 0.41 -9.52
C PRO A 119 -14.09 1.67 -10.36
N GLN A 120 -14.14 2.87 -9.77
CA GLN A 120 -13.90 4.11 -10.51
C GLN A 120 -12.46 4.23 -10.98
N ILE A 121 -11.51 3.86 -10.11
CA ILE A 121 -10.08 3.85 -10.43
C ILE A 121 -9.78 2.84 -11.53
N GLN A 122 -10.36 1.64 -11.43
CA GLN A 122 -10.23 0.61 -12.47
C GLN A 122 -10.76 1.04 -13.84
N LYS A 123 -11.90 1.75 -13.86
CA LYS A 123 -12.46 2.30 -15.10
C LYS A 123 -11.53 3.36 -15.67
N TYR A 124 -11.11 4.30 -14.83
CA TYR A 124 -10.29 5.42 -15.23
C TYR A 124 -8.92 5.00 -15.79
N LEU A 125 -8.19 4.13 -15.08
CA LEU A 125 -6.88 3.65 -15.54
C LEU A 125 -6.97 2.85 -16.84
N ARG A 126 -8.05 2.07 -17.02
CA ARG A 126 -8.30 1.36 -18.28
C ARG A 126 -8.54 2.33 -19.45
N GLU A 127 -9.33 3.37 -19.23
CA GLU A 127 -9.59 4.41 -20.26
C GLU A 127 -8.32 5.21 -20.59
N ARG A 128 -7.41 5.38 -19.63
CA ARG A 128 -6.12 6.04 -19.82
C ARG A 128 -5.02 5.10 -20.37
N GLY A 129 -5.32 3.82 -20.57
CA GLY A 129 -4.35 2.84 -21.09
C GLY A 129 -3.22 2.48 -20.11
N ILE A 130 -3.40 2.72 -18.81
CA ILE A 130 -2.38 2.43 -17.79
C ILE A 130 -2.63 1.05 -17.18
N THR A 131 -1.57 0.24 -17.09
CA THR A 131 -1.61 -1.07 -16.43
C THR A 131 -1.82 -0.89 -14.93
N GLN A 132 -2.86 -1.53 -14.40
CA GLN A 132 -3.17 -1.53 -12.97
C GLN A 132 -2.94 -2.91 -12.36
N PHE A 133 -2.15 -2.94 -11.30
CA PHE A 133 -2.05 -4.08 -10.38
C PHE A 133 -2.74 -3.80 -9.05
N TYR A 134 -3.10 -4.86 -8.35
CA TYR A 134 -3.72 -4.79 -7.03
C TYR A 134 -2.73 -5.18 -5.94
N ASP A 135 -2.88 -4.51 -4.81
CA ASP A 135 -2.21 -4.89 -3.57
C ASP A 135 -2.64 -6.30 -3.13
N VAL A 136 -1.64 -7.17 -2.94
CA VAL A 136 -1.84 -8.55 -2.50
C VAL A 136 -2.38 -8.59 -1.09
N TRP A 137 -1.97 -7.66 -0.22
CA TRP A 137 -2.42 -7.61 1.15
C TRP A 137 -3.91 -7.29 1.25
N HIS A 138 -4.38 -6.27 0.54
CA HIS A 138 -5.80 -5.90 0.53
C HIS A 138 -6.67 -7.03 -0.03
N PHE A 139 -6.23 -7.69 -1.10
CA PHE A 139 -6.90 -8.86 -1.65
C PHE A 139 -6.94 -10.03 -0.64
N GLU A 140 -5.78 -10.42 -0.10
CA GLU A 140 -5.64 -11.55 0.81
C GLU A 140 -6.46 -11.32 2.09
N LYS A 141 -6.41 -10.12 2.67
CA LYS A 141 -7.23 -9.76 3.84
C LYS A 141 -8.72 -9.95 3.58
N GLY A 142 -9.20 -9.58 2.39
CA GLY A 142 -10.60 -9.80 2.00
C GLY A 142 -10.95 -11.27 1.83
N LEU A 143 -10.04 -12.07 1.24
CA LEU A 143 -10.22 -13.50 1.06
C LEU A 143 -10.18 -14.26 2.40
N SER A 144 -9.16 -13.99 3.22
CA SER A 144 -8.96 -14.61 4.53
C SER A 144 -10.14 -14.37 5.47
N LYS A 145 -10.75 -13.17 5.47
CA LYS A 145 -11.99 -12.93 6.24
C LYS A 145 -13.14 -13.87 5.86
N LYS A 146 -13.30 -14.18 4.56
CA LYS A 146 -14.34 -15.11 4.09
C LYS A 146 -14.03 -16.54 4.53
N LEU A 147 -12.76 -16.96 4.39
CA LEU A 147 -12.31 -18.30 4.77
C LEU A 147 -12.35 -18.50 6.30
N GLU A 148 -11.98 -17.50 7.09
CA GLU A 148 -12.11 -17.51 8.55
C GLU A 148 -13.57 -17.62 9.01
N LYS A 149 -14.51 -16.97 8.30
CA LYS A 149 -15.95 -17.13 8.59
C LYS A 149 -16.41 -18.57 8.30
N LEU A 150 -15.90 -19.19 7.24
CA LEU A 150 -16.21 -20.59 6.92
C LEU A 150 -15.59 -21.56 7.92
N SER A 151 -14.35 -21.32 8.35
CA SER A 151 -13.62 -22.21 9.25
C SER A 151 -14.25 -22.31 10.64
N LYS A 152 -15.10 -21.36 11.04
CA LYS A 152 -15.87 -21.40 12.29
C LYS A 152 -16.99 -22.44 12.30
N ARG A 153 -17.38 -22.98 11.15
CA ARG A 153 -18.42 -24.01 11.05
C ARG A 153 -17.82 -25.39 11.37
N LYS A 154 -18.58 -26.24 12.07
CA LYS A 154 -18.12 -27.56 12.55
C LYS A 154 -17.65 -28.45 11.41
N GLU A 155 -18.35 -28.42 10.28
CA GLU A 155 -18.02 -29.17 9.08
C GLU A 155 -16.78 -28.64 8.32
N CYS A 156 -16.17 -27.53 8.75
CA CYS A 156 -15.03 -26.88 8.10
C CYS A 156 -13.82 -26.75 9.02
N GLU A 157 -13.70 -27.57 10.07
CA GLU A 157 -12.58 -27.49 11.02
C GLU A 157 -11.21 -27.70 10.37
N VAL A 158 -11.12 -28.59 9.36
CA VAL A 158 -9.89 -28.81 8.59
C VAL A 158 -9.36 -27.51 7.97
N LEU A 159 -10.25 -26.59 7.55
CA LEU A 159 -9.86 -25.30 7.00
C LEU A 159 -9.08 -24.45 8.01
N LYS A 160 -9.39 -24.52 9.31
CA LYS A 160 -8.66 -23.74 10.34
C LYS A 160 -7.16 -24.01 10.29
N ARG A 161 -6.77 -25.27 10.06
CA ARG A 161 -5.36 -25.69 9.98
C ARG A 161 -4.68 -25.21 8.70
N TRP A 162 -5.45 -24.97 7.63
CA TRP A 162 -4.95 -24.54 6.33
C TRP A 162 -4.94 -23.03 6.10
N LEU A 163 -5.63 -22.22 6.92
CA LEU A 163 -5.74 -20.78 6.71
C LEU A 163 -4.38 -20.09 6.48
N LYS A 164 -3.37 -20.42 7.31
CA LYS A 164 -2.00 -19.86 7.17
C LYS A 164 -1.37 -20.27 5.84
N SER A 165 -1.50 -21.54 5.45
CA SER A 165 -0.96 -22.05 4.19
C SER A 165 -1.65 -21.42 2.97
N ILE A 166 -2.98 -21.30 3.00
CA ILE A 166 -3.75 -20.65 1.93
C ILE A 166 -3.32 -19.19 1.76
N LYS A 167 -3.17 -18.46 2.87
CA LYS A 167 -2.63 -17.09 2.85
C LYS A 167 -1.27 -17.05 2.18
N ASN A 168 -0.32 -17.88 2.63
CA ASN A 168 1.02 -17.93 2.05
C ASN A 168 1.00 -18.28 0.56
N HIS A 169 0.10 -19.18 0.15
CA HIS A 169 -0.07 -19.58 -1.25
C HIS A 169 -0.53 -18.43 -2.14
N VAL A 170 -1.39 -17.53 -1.63
CA VAL A 170 -1.81 -16.32 -2.36
C VAL A 170 -0.62 -15.40 -2.62
N TYR A 171 0.19 -15.11 -1.58
CA TYR A 171 1.38 -14.29 -1.75
C TYR A 171 2.37 -14.95 -2.71
N TRP A 172 2.65 -16.24 -2.51
CA TRP A 172 3.55 -16.99 -3.37
C TRP A 172 3.07 -17.04 -4.81
N SER A 173 1.77 -17.24 -5.06
CA SER A 173 1.21 -17.22 -6.43
C SER A 173 1.43 -15.87 -7.09
N ALA A 174 1.29 -14.77 -6.34
CA ALA A 174 1.50 -13.43 -6.88
C ALA A 174 2.98 -13.13 -7.16
N THR A 175 3.88 -13.42 -6.21
CA THR A 175 5.30 -13.04 -6.30
C THR A 175 6.16 -13.99 -7.12
N SER A 176 5.75 -15.25 -7.28
CA SER A 176 6.48 -16.24 -8.09
C SER A 176 6.04 -16.29 -9.56
N SER A 177 5.08 -15.45 -9.97
CA SER A 177 4.51 -15.49 -11.32
C SER A 177 4.71 -14.19 -12.08
N VAL A 178 4.98 -14.30 -13.37
CA VAL A 178 5.12 -13.13 -14.25
C VAL A 178 3.78 -12.74 -14.87
N SER A 179 2.95 -13.72 -15.25
CA SER A 179 1.71 -13.45 -15.99
C SER A 179 0.45 -13.57 -15.11
N GLY A 180 -0.62 -12.88 -15.49
CA GLY A 180 -1.92 -13.03 -14.83
C GLY A 180 -2.49 -14.46 -14.90
N PRO A 181 -2.46 -15.13 -16.06
CA PRO A 181 -2.89 -16.52 -16.18
C PRO A 181 -2.12 -17.50 -15.28
N GLU A 182 -0.81 -17.30 -15.12
CA GLU A 182 0.02 -18.12 -14.22
C GLU A 182 -0.37 -17.93 -12.75
N LYS A 183 -0.60 -16.68 -12.30
CA LYS A 183 -1.11 -16.38 -10.95
C LYS A 183 -2.42 -17.14 -10.66
N VAL A 184 -3.31 -17.19 -11.66
CA VAL A 184 -4.58 -17.93 -11.57
C VAL A 184 -4.35 -19.44 -11.55
N ALA A 185 -3.46 -19.96 -12.39
CA ALA A 185 -3.11 -21.38 -12.42
C ALA A 185 -2.57 -21.86 -11.06
N LYS A 186 -1.62 -21.12 -10.48
CA LYS A 186 -1.07 -21.39 -9.15
C LYS A 186 -2.12 -21.28 -8.04
N LEU A 187 -3.02 -20.29 -8.08
CA LEU A 187 -4.08 -20.22 -7.06
C LEU A 187 -5.09 -21.36 -7.18
N THR A 188 -5.54 -21.69 -8.39
CA THR A 188 -6.57 -22.72 -8.60
C THR A 188 -6.04 -24.13 -8.31
N SER A 189 -4.74 -24.37 -8.53
CA SER A 189 -4.09 -25.63 -8.17
C SER A 189 -4.11 -25.91 -6.66
N LEU A 190 -4.29 -24.87 -5.82
CA LEU A 190 -4.44 -25.01 -4.37
C LEU A 190 -5.56 -25.97 -3.98
N LEU A 191 -6.65 -26.03 -4.77
CA LEU A 191 -7.76 -26.96 -4.50
C LEU A 191 -7.35 -28.43 -4.62
N ASN A 192 -6.46 -28.74 -5.55
CA ASN A 192 -5.86 -30.07 -5.64
C ASN A 192 -4.84 -30.27 -4.51
N HIS A 193 -3.99 -29.27 -4.26
CA HIS A 193 -2.94 -29.35 -3.25
C HIS A 193 -3.51 -29.61 -1.84
N ILE A 194 -4.59 -28.95 -1.42
CA ILE A 194 -5.22 -29.19 -0.10
C ILE A 194 -5.89 -30.58 0.03
N GLN A 195 -6.03 -31.30 -1.08
CA GLN A 195 -6.49 -32.69 -1.14
C GLN A 195 -5.31 -33.68 -1.29
N ASN A 196 -4.07 -33.21 -1.21
CA ASN A 196 -2.85 -33.97 -1.46
C ASN A 196 -2.71 -34.46 -2.92
N ILE A 197 -3.25 -33.70 -3.88
CA ILE A 197 -3.08 -33.96 -5.32
C ILE A 197 -2.12 -32.91 -5.87
N HIS A 198 -0.91 -33.35 -6.24
CA HIS A 198 0.20 -32.46 -6.62
C HIS A 198 0.44 -32.33 -8.12
N VAL A 199 -0.35 -33.04 -8.94
CA VAL A 199 -0.33 -32.94 -10.40
C VAL A 199 -1.63 -32.27 -10.85
N HIS A 200 -1.52 -31.38 -11.84
CA HIS A 200 -2.60 -30.51 -12.30
C HIS A 200 -2.68 -30.52 -13.82
N ASN A 201 -3.90 -30.37 -14.35
CA ASN A 201 -4.12 -30.36 -15.79
C ASN A 201 -3.76 -29.02 -16.46
N ASN A 202 -3.35 -28.01 -15.68
CA ASN A 202 -3.07 -26.68 -16.22
C ASN A 202 -1.61 -26.60 -16.71
N PRO A 203 -1.36 -26.33 -17.99
CA PRO A 203 0.01 -26.30 -18.55
C PRO A 203 0.87 -25.18 -17.97
N LEU A 204 0.27 -24.10 -17.44
CA LEU A 204 1.02 -23.01 -16.80
C LEU A 204 1.51 -23.39 -15.39
N PHE A 205 0.92 -24.41 -14.77
CA PHE A 205 1.35 -24.93 -13.48
C PHE A 205 0.97 -26.42 -13.35
N PRO A 206 1.70 -27.33 -14.02
CA PRO A 206 1.30 -28.73 -14.15
C PRO A 206 1.61 -29.57 -12.90
N LYS A 207 2.52 -29.13 -12.04
CA LYS A 207 2.91 -29.85 -10.81
C LYS A 207 3.32 -28.88 -9.70
N CYS A 208 3.08 -29.25 -8.44
CA CYS A 208 3.58 -28.53 -7.28
C CYS A 208 5.12 -28.45 -7.25
N GLU A 209 5.67 -27.30 -6.83
CA GLU A 209 7.13 -27.01 -6.82
C GLU A 209 7.83 -27.43 -5.52
N HIS A 210 7.33 -28.46 -4.85
CA HIS A 210 7.97 -29.03 -3.67
C HIS A 210 8.02 -30.56 -3.77
N PRO A 211 8.98 -31.21 -3.08
CA PRO A 211 8.97 -32.66 -2.94
C PRO A 211 7.68 -33.15 -2.27
N ASP A 212 7.28 -34.38 -2.56
CA ASP A 212 6.13 -34.99 -1.93
C ASP A 212 6.39 -35.17 -0.43
N VAL A 213 5.61 -34.48 0.39
CA VAL A 213 5.70 -34.60 1.84
C VAL A 213 4.83 -35.78 2.27
N LEU A 214 5.48 -36.88 2.66
CA LEU A 214 4.83 -38.06 3.24
C LEU A 214 4.23 -37.72 4.60
N SER A 215 2.98 -37.24 4.62
CA SER A 215 2.22 -37.07 5.85
C SER A 215 1.33 -38.29 6.09
N ARG A 216 1.53 -38.96 7.23
CA ARG A 216 0.68 -40.09 7.65
C ARG A 216 -0.71 -39.65 8.13
N ASP A 217 -0.90 -38.37 8.45
CA ASP A 217 -2.18 -37.85 8.95
C ASP A 217 -3.15 -37.51 7.81
N ARG A 218 -4.01 -38.48 7.46
CA ARG A 218 -5.08 -38.25 6.48
C ARG A 218 -6.08 -37.17 6.91
N LYS A 219 -6.23 -36.90 8.21
CA LYS A 219 -7.16 -35.90 8.74
C LYS A 219 -6.70 -34.46 8.46
N LYS A 220 -5.45 -34.27 8.04
CA LYS A 220 -4.95 -32.98 7.59
C LYS A 220 -5.58 -32.56 6.27
N TRP A 221 -5.92 -33.49 5.39
CA TRP A 221 -6.31 -33.20 4.01
C TRP A 221 -7.82 -33.08 3.85
N PHE A 222 -8.25 -32.22 2.93
CA PHE A 222 -9.63 -32.16 2.50
C PHE A 222 -10.00 -33.45 1.78
N GLN A 223 -11.16 -34.00 2.10
CA GLN A 223 -11.65 -35.20 1.43
C GLN A 223 -12.41 -34.81 0.15
N PRO A 224 -12.24 -35.55 -0.96
CA PRO A 224 -13.04 -35.37 -2.17
C PRO A 224 -14.54 -35.42 -1.85
N GLY A 225 -15.33 -34.55 -2.48
CA GLY A 225 -16.78 -34.47 -2.27
C GLY A 225 -17.22 -33.92 -0.90
N SER A 226 -16.30 -33.54 -0.01
CA SER A 226 -16.66 -32.98 1.29
C SER A 226 -17.29 -31.59 1.19
N GLN A 227 -18.23 -31.31 2.10
CA GLN A 227 -18.86 -29.99 2.20
C GLN A 227 -17.85 -28.86 2.49
N ALA A 228 -16.75 -29.18 3.19
CA ALA A 228 -15.65 -28.25 3.44
C ALA A 228 -14.96 -27.83 2.14
N LEU A 229 -14.62 -28.81 1.29
CA LEU A 229 -13.96 -28.58 0.02
C LEU A 229 -14.84 -27.76 -0.91
N TYR A 230 -16.10 -28.16 -1.08
CA TYR A 230 -17.06 -27.43 -1.92
C TYR A 230 -17.21 -25.95 -1.53
N LYS A 231 -17.23 -25.66 -0.22
CA LYS A 231 -17.32 -24.28 0.29
C LYS A 231 -16.05 -23.47 0.00
N VAL A 232 -14.88 -24.07 0.14
CA VAL A 232 -13.58 -23.42 -0.17
C VAL A 232 -13.47 -23.19 -1.67
N GLU A 233 -13.81 -24.19 -2.48
CA GLU A 233 -13.85 -24.10 -3.94
C GLU A 233 -14.75 -22.95 -4.40
N LYS A 234 -15.97 -22.84 -3.88
CA LYS A 234 -16.88 -21.74 -4.23
C LYS A 234 -16.31 -20.35 -3.92
N VAL A 235 -15.44 -20.23 -2.91
CA VAL A 235 -14.76 -18.97 -2.57
C VAL A 235 -13.59 -18.71 -3.51
N LEU A 236 -12.72 -19.71 -3.74
CA LEU A 236 -11.51 -19.56 -4.55
C LEU A 236 -11.82 -19.44 -6.05
N ASN A 237 -12.78 -20.20 -6.56
CA ASN A 237 -13.22 -20.19 -7.97
C ASN A 237 -14.27 -19.12 -8.26
N ASN A 238 -14.55 -18.22 -7.31
CA ASN A 238 -15.43 -17.09 -7.58
C ASN A 238 -14.85 -16.25 -8.74
N LYS A 239 -15.66 -16.00 -9.78
CA LYS A 239 -15.22 -15.27 -11.00
C LYS A 239 -14.48 -13.96 -10.68
N ARG A 240 -14.92 -13.22 -9.65
CA ARG A 240 -14.26 -11.96 -9.24
C ARG A 240 -12.92 -12.23 -8.58
N VAL A 241 -12.81 -13.25 -7.73
CA VAL A 241 -11.55 -13.67 -7.09
C VAL A 241 -10.54 -14.05 -8.16
N VAL A 242 -10.92 -14.91 -9.11
CA VAL A 242 -10.04 -15.33 -10.22
C VAL A 242 -9.57 -14.14 -11.06
N LYS A 243 -10.50 -13.23 -11.42
CA LYS A 243 -10.16 -12.02 -12.18
C LYS A 243 -9.20 -11.08 -11.41
N ASP A 244 -9.40 -10.95 -10.10
CA ASP A 244 -8.55 -10.10 -9.27
C ASP A 244 -7.15 -10.71 -9.08
N VAL A 245 -7.05 -12.03 -8.98
CA VAL A 245 -5.78 -12.77 -8.82
C VAL A 245 -4.85 -12.56 -10.00
N ALA A 246 -5.40 -12.55 -11.22
CA ALA A 246 -4.63 -12.25 -12.43
C ALA A 246 -3.98 -10.86 -12.41
N LYS A 247 -4.49 -9.94 -11.58
CA LYS A 247 -4.01 -8.55 -11.45
C LYS A 247 -3.21 -8.31 -10.18
N LEU A 248 -2.88 -9.32 -9.40
CA LEU A 248 -2.05 -9.12 -8.21
C LEU A 248 -0.65 -8.63 -8.60
N SER A 249 -0.14 -7.66 -7.84
CA SER A 249 1.22 -7.18 -8.00
C SER A 249 2.24 -8.28 -7.69
N HIS A 250 3.27 -8.39 -8.52
CA HIS A 250 4.31 -9.41 -8.44
C HIS A 250 5.62 -8.88 -7.82
N HIS A 251 5.86 -7.56 -7.89
CA HIS A 251 7.08 -6.94 -7.39
C HIS A 251 6.87 -6.17 -6.09
N TYR A 252 5.95 -5.20 -6.10
CA TYR A 252 5.85 -4.20 -5.04
C TYR A 252 4.45 -4.18 -4.40
N GLN A 253 4.41 -3.95 -3.10
CA GLN A 253 3.19 -3.87 -2.28
C GLN A 253 3.02 -2.44 -1.75
N THR A 254 1.81 -2.04 -1.38
CA THR A 254 1.53 -0.67 -0.90
C THR A 254 1.98 -0.41 0.54
N SER A 255 2.70 -1.34 1.19
CA SER A 255 3.08 -1.22 2.60
C SER A 255 3.91 0.03 2.90
N SER A 256 4.74 0.48 1.96
CA SER A 256 5.51 1.72 2.09
C SER A 256 4.61 2.95 2.06
N LEU A 257 3.56 2.92 1.24
CA LEU A 257 2.55 3.97 1.16
C LEU A 257 1.70 4.02 2.45
N GLU A 258 1.32 2.87 2.99
CA GLU A 258 0.67 2.79 4.31
C GLU A 258 1.58 3.33 5.45
N ALA A 259 2.89 3.03 5.37
CA ALA A 259 3.86 3.58 6.32
C ALA A 259 3.95 5.11 6.20
N PHE A 260 3.91 5.65 4.98
CA PHE A 260 3.87 7.09 4.75
C PHE A 260 2.59 7.73 5.32
N HIS A 261 1.43 7.08 5.22
CA HIS A 261 0.21 7.57 5.87
C HIS A 261 0.36 7.72 7.39
N SER A 262 1.24 6.92 8.03
CA SER A 262 1.59 7.09 9.45
C SER A 262 2.53 8.28 9.69
N VAL A 263 3.39 8.62 8.72
CA VAL A 263 4.22 9.83 8.76
C VAL A 263 3.34 11.07 8.68
N ILE A 264 2.38 11.10 7.75
CA ILE A 264 1.41 12.20 7.61
C ILE A 264 0.75 12.55 8.94
N LEU A 265 0.38 11.56 9.77
CA LEU A 265 -0.27 11.80 11.06
C LEU A 265 0.57 12.62 12.06
N ARG A 266 1.90 12.66 11.89
CA ARG A 266 2.79 13.52 12.69
C ARG A 266 2.69 14.98 12.28
N PHE A 267 2.46 15.24 11.00
CA PHE A 267 2.38 16.59 10.44
C PHE A 267 0.95 17.14 10.44
N THR A 268 -0.05 16.26 10.28
CA THR A 268 -1.49 16.58 10.26
C THR A 268 -2.24 15.66 11.23
N PRO A 269 -2.17 15.94 12.55
CA PRO A 269 -2.90 15.17 13.55
C PRO A 269 -4.41 15.28 13.33
N LYS A 270 -5.14 14.16 13.50
CA LYS A 270 -6.59 14.11 13.24
C LYS A 270 -7.44 14.99 14.16
N ASN A 271 -6.88 15.41 15.29
CA ASN A 271 -7.55 16.25 16.28
C ASN A 271 -7.33 17.76 16.05
N VAL A 272 -6.64 18.15 14.97
CA VAL A 272 -6.37 19.55 14.63
C VAL A 272 -6.99 19.86 13.28
N VAL A 273 -7.71 20.98 13.19
CA VAL A 273 -8.31 21.46 11.95
C VAL A 273 -7.37 22.46 11.31
N PHE A 274 -7.01 22.21 10.05
CA PHE A 274 -6.15 23.10 9.26
C PHE A 274 -6.95 23.79 8.13
N PRO A 275 -6.61 25.05 7.78
CA PRO A 275 -7.04 25.63 6.51
C PRO A 275 -6.39 24.85 5.35
N PHE A 276 -6.98 24.93 4.15
CA PHE A 276 -6.53 24.17 2.98
C PHE A 276 -5.02 24.30 2.71
N ILE A 277 -4.51 25.53 2.64
CA ILE A 277 -3.07 25.78 2.40
C ILE A 277 -2.20 25.27 3.55
N GLY A 278 -2.67 25.42 4.80
CA GLY A 278 -1.96 24.89 5.96
C GLY A 278 -1.86 23.36 5.94
N MET A 279 -2.93 22.68 5.55
CA MET A 279 -2.96 21.24 5.36
C MET A 279 -2.00 20.82 4.23
N LEU A 280 -2.07 21.49 3.08
CA LEU A 280 -1.21 21.22 1.93
C LEU A 280 0.27 21.36 2.28
N CYS A 281 0.66 22.46 2.93
CA CYS A 281 2.04 22.69 3.35
C CYS A 281 2.54 21.59 4.29
N ARG A 282 1.71 21.14 5.25
CA ARG A 282 2.07 20.04 6.15
C ARG A 282 2.22 18.70 5.43
N LEU A 283 1.39 18.45 4.43
CA LEU A 283 1.50 17.26 3.58
C LEU A 283 2.80 17.30 2.75
N TYR A 284 3.18 18.47 2.22
CA TYR A 284 4.48 18.64 1.54
C TYR A 284 5.66 18.44 2.49
N LEU A 285 5.60 18.98 3.72
CA LEU A 285 6.62 18.72 4.73
C LEU A 285 6.74 17.21 5.03
N ALA A 286 5.62 16.50 5.15
CA ALA A 286 5.61 15.06 5.33
C ALA A 286 6.25 14.33 4.14
N ALA A 287 5.90 14.72 2.91
CA ALA A 287 6.45 14.13 1.69
C ALA A 287 7.96 14.36 1.55
N MET A 288 8.44 15.58 1.81
CA MET A 288 9.88 15.88 1.83
C MET A 288 10.60 15.07 2.92
N HIS A 289 10.03 14.98 4.12
CA HIS A 289 10.58 14.15 5.18
C HIS A 289 10.68 12.68 4.78
N GLN A 290 9.65 12.13 4.13
CA GLN A 290 9.67 10.77 3.60
C GLN A 290 10.75 10.61 2.53
N ASN A 291 10.86 11.54 1.59
CA ASN A 291 11.82 11.49 0.49
C ASN A 291 13.27 11.51 0.99
N GLU A 292 13.54 12.31 2.02
CA GLU A 292 14.85 12.35 2.67
C GLU A 292 15.17 11.05 3.44
N ASN A 293 14.16 10.38 4.01
CA ASN A 293 14.36 9.29 4.97
C ASN A 293 13.99 7.88 4.46
N CYS A 294 13.48 7.74 3.24
CA CYS A 294 13.00 6.47 2.70
C CYS A 294 14.13 5.46 2.46
N GLN A 295 15.28 5.93 1.98
CA GLN A 295 16.44 5.13 1.61
C GLN A 295 17.51 5.00 2.72
N ARG A 296 17.15 5.29 3.98
CA ARG A 296 18.09 5.11 5.11
C ARG A 296 18.60 3.67 5.20
N GLU A 297 19.91 3.59 5.43
CA GLU A 297 20.66 2.35 5.61
C GLU A 297 20.28 1.64 6.93
N GLN A 298 20.55 0.34 6.98
CA GLN A 298 20.45 -0.42 8.22
C GLN A 298 21.56 0.01 9.18
N ALA A 299 21.20 0.36 10.41
CA ALA A 299 22.14 0.69 11.46
C ALA A 299 23.04 -0.52 11.76
N ILE A 300 24.32 -0.24 11.98
CA ILE A 300 25.34 -1.21 12.38
C ILE A 300 25.88 -0.86 13.76
N THR A 301 26.24 -1.88 14.53
CA THR A 301 26.98 -1.71 15.79
C THR A 301 28.39 -1.18 15.50
N THR A 302 29.09 -0.73 16.54
CA THR A 302 30.51 -0.36 16.45
C THR A 302 31.41 -1.51 15.97
N THR A 303 30.95 -2.75 16.11
CA THR A 303 31.61 -3.97 15.62
C THR A 303 31.20 -4.38 14.21
N GLY A 304 30.39 -3.56 13.51
CA GLY A 304 29.95 -3.82 12.13
C GLY A 304 28.78 -4.80 11.98
N GLN A 305 28.09 -5.16 13.07
CA GLN A 305 26.96 -6.08 13.02
C GLN A 305 25.65 -5.33 12.81
N ALA A 306 24.77 -5.88 11.97
CA ALA A 306 23.50 -5.25 11.64
C ALA A 306 22.55 -5.24 12.85
N VAL A 307 21.98 -4.08 13.17
CA VAL A 307 21.09 -3.89 14.33
C VAL A 307 19.66 -4.29 13.96
N TYR A 308 19.02 -5.02 14.86
CA TYR A 308 17.61 -5.43 14.75
C TYR A 308 16.84 -5.03 16.00
N LYS A 309 15.55 -4.78 15.82
CA LYS A 309 14.59 -4.64 16.92
C LYS A 309 13.50 -5.66 16.82
N PHE A 310 13.05 -6.14 17.96
CA PHE A 310 11.89 -7.00 18.06
C PHE A 310 10.61 -6.18 17.99
N VAL A 311 9.70 -6.59 17.11
CA VAL A 311 8.38 -5.98 16.96
C VAL A 311 7.34 -7.05 17.15
N PHE A 312 6.24 -6.70 17.82
CA PHE A 312 5.09 -7.57 18.05
C PHE A 312 3.87 -7.02 17.28
N PRO A 313 3.70 -7.36 15.99
CA PRO A 313 2.58 -6.87 15.20
C PRO A 313 1.26 -7.40 15.78
N LYS A 314 0.27 -6.52 15.99
CA LYS A 314 -1.08 -6.92 16.43
C LYS A 314 -1.67 -8.04 15.55
N THR A 315 -1.35 -8.05 14.26
CA THR A 315 -1.80 -9.05 13.29
C THR A 315 -1.27 -10.46 13.56
N LYS A 316 -0.14 -10.59 14.24
CA LYS A 316 0.47 -11.89 14.60
C LYS A 316 0.13 -12.38 16.01
N ARG A 317 -0.79 -11.72 16.72
CA ARG A 317 -1.34 -12.17 18.02
C ARG A 317 -0.27 -12.63 19.03
N GLY A 318 0.82 -11.88 19.15
CA GLY A 318 1.89 -12.16 20.13
C GLY A 318 3.16 -12.78 19.54
N GLU A 319 3.16 -13.25 18.28
CA GLU A 319 4.42 -13.68 17.66
C GLU A 319 5.34 -12.49 17.39
N CYS A 320 6.61 -12.64 17.76
CA CYS A 320 7.65 -11.66 17.55
C CYS A 320 8.18 -11.70 16.10
N THR A 321 8.64 -10.57 15.58
CA THR A 321 9.39 -10.51 14.32
C THR A 321 10.54 -9.52 14.47
N ALA A 322 11.76 -9.97 14.16
CA ALA A 322 12.92 -9.09 14.06
C ALA A 322 12.77 -8.18 12.85
N LYS A 323 13.00 -6.88 13.03
CA LYS A 323 13.05 -5.89 11.94
C LYS A 323 14.39 -5.16 11.97
N PRO A 324 15.02 -4.91 10.81
CA PRO A 324 16.18 -4.02 10.71
C PRO A 324 15.90 -2.67 11.37
N VAL A 325 16.84 -2.20 12.18
CA VAL A 325 16.85 -0.80 12.65
C VAL A 325 17.54 0.03 11.59
N LYS A 326 16.92 1.11 11.13
CA LYS A 326 17.54 2.07 10.20
C LYS A 326 18.29 3.13 10.99
N THR A 327 19.29 3.77 10.37
CA THR A 327 20.01 4.94 10.93
C THR A 327 19.04 6.05 11.37
N GLU A 328 19.43 6.94 12.29
CA GLU A 328 18.53 8.02 12.76
C GLU A 328 18.03 8.90 11.60
N PRO A 329 16.77 9.35 11.64
CA PRO A 329 16.23 10.20 10.59
C PRO A 329 16.93 11.56 10.59
N THR A 330 17.25 12.05 9.39
CA THR A 330 17.68 13.43 9.23
C THR A 330 16.46 14.31 9.00
N TYR A 331 16.44 15.45 9.67
CA TYR A 331 15.40 16.46 9.50
C TYR A 331 15.84 17.55 8.51
N GLY A 332 17.08 17.50 8.01
CA GLY A 332 17.58 18.40 6.98
C GLY A 332 17.24 19.87 7.27
N LYS A 333 16.74 20.58 6.25
CA LYS A 333 16.25 21.96 6.38
C LYS A 333 14.82 22.06 6.92
N LEU A 334 14.15 20.94 7.24
CA LEU A 334 12.78 20.93 7.75
C LEU A 334 12.68 21.45 9.19
N ASP A 335 13.77 21.42 9.96
CA ASP A 335 13.80 21.97 11.32
C ASP A 335 13.36 23.44 11.37
N PHE A 336 13.76 24.24 10.38
CA PHE A 336 13.32 25.63 10.25
C PHE A 336 11.81 25.77 10.08
N PHE A 337 11.17 24.82 9.40
CA PHE A 337 9.73 24.84 9.15
C PHE A 337 8.94 24.23 10.30
N PHE A 338 9.49 23.22 10.98
CA PHE A 338 8.83 22.52 12.08
C PHE A 338 8.63 23.46 13.27
N ILE A 339 9.65 24.24 13.63
CA ILE A 339 9.63 25.21 14.73
C ILE A 339 8.58 26.31 14.49
N MET A 340 8.32 26.68 13.23
CA MET A 340 7.34 27.71 12.88
C MET A 340 5.93 27.17 12.65
N SER A 341 5.64 25.91 12.97
CA SER A 341 4.32 25.30 12.73
C SER A 341 3.69 24.66 13.97
N SER A 342 4.40 24.60 15.10
CA SER A 342 3.92 24.09 16.38
C SER A 342 3.19 25.14 17.20
#